data_AF-A0A6J4XZ50-F1
#
_entry.id   AF-A0A6J4XZ50-F1
#
_cell.length_a   1.000
_cell.length_b   1.000
_cell.length_c   1.000
_cell.angle_alpha   90.00
_cell.angle_beta   90.00
_cell.angle_gamma   90.00
#
_symmetry.space_group_name_H-M   'P 1'
#
loop_
_entity.id
_entity.type
_entity.pdbx_description
1 polymer ?
#
loop_
_entity_poly.entity_id
_entity_poly.type
_entity_poly.pdbx_seq_one_letter_code
_entity_poly.pdbx_strand_id
1 'polypeptide(L)'
;MVFSLFTIQGATPFSMQEREVYLEAGIPVETAAVLEAKGHAILMPDTAINQVGGGQAMYLNRLQNVLLGGSDRRKDGWALGY
;
A
#
# COMPACT_ATOMS: atom_id res chain seq x y z
N MET A 1 -17.36 6.17 -28.72
CA MET A 1 -16.59 5.59 -27.59
C MET A 1 -17.36 5.87 -26.32
N VAL A 2 -17.98 4.85 -25.75
CA VAL A 2 -18.76 4.96 -24.51
C VAL A 2 -17.78 4.77 -23.36
N PHE A 3 -17.52 5.83 -22.59
CA PHE A 3 -16.83 5.72 -21.30
C PHE A 3 -17.85 5.20 -20.28
N SER A 4 -17.79 3.91 -19.96
CA SER A 4 -18.51 3.36 -18.82
C SER A 4 -17.77 3.75 -17.54
N LEU A 5 -18.33 4.70 -16.80
CA LEU A 5 -17.92 5.02 -15.45
C LEU A 5 -18.41 3.91 -14.52
N PHE A 6 -17.54 2.97 -14.17
CA PHE A 6 -17.82 2.06 -13.06
C PHE A 6 -17.62 2.82 -11.75
N THR A 7 -18.71 3.35 -11.20
CA THR A 7 -18.76 3.81 -9.82
C THR A 7 -18.64 2.58 -8.91
N ILE A 8 -17.52 2.41 -8.21
CA ILE A 8 -17.46 1.46 -7.10
C ILE A 8 -18.34 2.02 -5.98
N GLN A 9 -19.54 1.46 -5.83
CA GLN A 9 -20.40 1.73 -4.68
C GLN A 9 -19.67 1.25 -3.42
N GLY A 10 -19.18 2.20 -2.61
CA GLY A 10 -18.61 1.91 -1.29
C GLY A 10 -17.30 2.63 -0.95
N ALA A 11 -16.61 3.25 -1.91
CA ALA A 11 -15.43 4.05 -1.59
C ALA A 11 -15.85 5.50 -1.29
N THR A 12 -15.90 5.87 -0.01
CA THR A 12 -15.84 7.29 0.37
C THR A 12 -14.58 7.90 -0.27
N PRO A 13 -14.64 9.12 -0.85
CA PRO A 13 -13.44 9.76 -1.36
C PRO A 13 -12.45 9.89 -0.20
N PHE A 14 -11.30 9.24 -0.35
CA PHE A 14 -10.21 9.31 0.61
C PHE A 14 -9.65 10.74 0.60
N SER A 15 -9.98 11.50 1.63
CA SER A 15 -9.48 12.86 1.86
C SER A 15 -8.59 12.81 3.10
N MET A 16 -7.28 13.05 2.93
CA MET A 16 -6.35 13.19 4.04
C MET A 16 -6.10 14.67 4.34
N GLN A 17 -6.18 15.05 5.61
CA GLN A 17 -5.73 16.35 6.08
C GLN A 17 -4.19 16.43 6.12
N GLU A 18 -3.63 17.65 6.15
CA GLU A 18 -2.17 17.90 6.04
C GLU A 18 -1.29 17.16 7.07
N ARG A 19 -1.84 16.75 8.21
CA ARG A 19 -1.09 16.07 9.29
C ARG A 19 -1.55 14.65 9.57
N GLU A 20 -2.50 14.14 8.80
CA GLU A 20 -2.97 12.77 8.96
C GLU A 20 -1.97 11.79 8.37
N VAL A 21 -1.76 10.68 9.07
CA VAL A 21 -0.86 9.61 8.62
C VAL A 21 -1.57 8.28 8.83
N TYR A 22 -1.85 7.60 7.73
CA TYR A 22 -2.29 6.21 7.78
C TYR A 22 -1.11 5.28 8.04
N LEU A 23 -1.22 4.45 9.08
CA LEU A 23 -0.22 3.44 9.41
C LEU A 23 -0.76 2.04 9.13
N GLU A 24 0.08 1.21 8.50
CA GLU A 24 -0.23 -0.20 8.36
C GLU A 24 -0.03 -0.94 9.69
N ALA A 25 -0.80 -2.00 9.92
CA ALA A 25 -0.76 -2.78 11.16
C ALA A 25 0.63 -3.40 11.49
N GLY A 26 1.53 -3.49 10.51
CA GLY A 26 2.91 -3.98 10.71
C GLY A 26 3.86 -2.94 11.30
N ILE A 27 3.45 -1.68 11.40
CA ILE A 27 4.25 -0.61 12.00
C ILE A 27 4.14 -0.68 13.53
N PRO A 28 5.26 -0.65 14.28
CA PRO A 28 5.23 -0.75 15.73
C PRO A 28 4.48 0.41 16.40
N VAL A 29 3.81 0.12 17.53
CA VAL A 29 2.98 1.09 18.27
C VAL A 29 3.82 2.26 18.81
N GLU A 30 5.06 2.00 19.21
CA GLU A 30 6.00 3.04 19.64
C GLU A 30 6.33 4.04 18.51
N THR A 31 6.30 3.60 17.26
CA THR A 31 6.50 4.50 16.11
C THR A 31 5.30 5.43 15.95
N ALA A 32 4.07 4.90 16.12
CA ALA A 32 2.86 5.72 16.11
C ALA A 32 2.90 6.79 17.21
N ALA A 33 3.25 6.41 18.46
CA ALA A 33 3.35 7.34 19.58
C ALA A 33 4.38 8.47 19.34
N VAL A 34 5.52 8.16 18.73
CA VAL A 34 6.54 9.17 18.36
C VAL A 34 6.02 10.14 17.30
N LEU A 35 5.21 9.67 16.35
CA LEU A 35 4.61 10.51 15.32
C LEU A 35 3.50 11.40 15.92
N GLU A 36 2.67 10.87 16.81
CA GLU A 36 1.68 11.66 17.56
C GLU A 36 2.33 12.77 18.38
N ALA A 37 3.43 12.47 19.07
CA ALA A 37 4.20 13.47 19.82
C ALA A 37 4.80 14.58 18.93
N LYS A 38 5.00 14.31 17.63
CA LYS A 38 5.42 15.30 16.63
C LYS A 38 4.26 16.10 16.03
N GLY A 39 3.02 15.81 16.44
CA GLY A 39 1.80 16.51 16.01
C GLY A 39 1.11 15.89 14.80
N HIS A 40 1.43 14.64 14.45
CA HIS A 40 0.70 13.89 13.44
C HIS A 40 -0.59 13.29 14.03
N ALA A 41 -1.66 13.29 13.24
CA ALA A 41 -2.89 12.58 13.56
C ALA A 41 -2.80 11.17 12.96
N ILE A 42 -2.60 10.15 13.79
CA ILE A 42 -2.46 8.78 13.31
C ILE A 42 -3.83 8.16 13.05
N LEU A 43 -3.99 7.63 11.83
CA LEU A 43 -5.17 6.92 11.39
C LEU A 43 -4.84 5.42 11.29
N MET A 44 -5.48 4.64 12.14
CA MET A 44 -5.39 3.17 12.10
C MET A 44 -6.60 2.65 11.31
N PRO A 45 -6.40 1.92 10.21
CA PRO A 45 -7.51 1.39 9.43
C PRO A 45 -8.22 0.25 10.16
N ASP A 46 -9.55 0.22 10.06
CA ASP A 46 -10.38 -0.87 10.60
C ASP A 46 -10.11 -2.23 9.94
N THR A 47 -9.47 -2.22 8.76
CA THR A 47 -9.09 -3.43 8.02
C THR A 47 -7.58 -3.48 7.78
N ALA A 48 -6.95 -4.58 8.20
CA ALA A 48 -5.50 -4.73 8.19
C ALA A 48 -4.89 -5.00 6.80
N ILE A 49 -5.71 -5.22 5.76
CA ILE A 49 -5.25 -5.65 4.44
C ILE A 49 -5.72 -4.64 3.40
N ASN A 50 -4.86 -4.37 2.41
CA ASN A 50 -5.16 -3.67 1.17
C ASN A 50 -5.31 -2.15 1.17
N GLN A 51 -5.00 -1.48 2.27
CA GLN A 51 -5.21 -0.02 2.38
C GLN A 51 -4.10 0.84 1.75
N VAL A 52 -2.85 0.35 1.70
CA VAL A 52 -1.71 1.16 1.20
C VAL A 52 -0.92 0.42 0.13
N GLY A 53 -0.84 0.94 -1.09
CA GLY A 53 0.02 0.39 -2.14
C GLY A 53 -0.47 -0.94 -2.76
N GLY A 54 0.48 -1.78 -3.19
CA GLY A 54 0.22 -2.97 -4.02
C GLY A 54 1.31 -3.14 -5.08
N GLY A 55 2.58 -3.09 -4.65
CA GLY A 55 3.72 -2.98 -5.55
C GLY A 55 3.97 -4.23 -6.39
N GLN A 56 4.56 -4.02 -7.56
CA GLN A 56 5.08 -5.05 -8.44
C GLN A 56 6.51 -4.64 -8.83
N ALA A 57 7.46 -5.55 -8.78
CA ALA A 57 8.86 -5.25 -9.05
C ALA A 57 9.57 -6.40 -9.76
N MET A 58 10.63 -6.06 -10.50
CA MET A 58 11.55 -7.02 -11.09
C MET A 58 12.97 -6.54 -10.84
N TYR A 59 13.84 -7.43 -10.36
CA TYR A 59 15.24 -7.16 -10.13
C TYR A 59 16.11 -7.97 -11.10
N LEU A 60 17.00 -7.29 -11.81
CA LEU A 60 18.02 -7.92 -12.64
C LEU A 60 19.27 -8.21 -11.80
N ASN A 61 19.47 -9.48 -11.46
CA ASN A 61 20.71 -9.94 -10.86
C ASN A 61 21.75 -10.14 -11.97
N ARG A 62 22.62 -9.14 -12.16
CA ARG A 62 23.66 -9.18 -13.21
C ARG A 62 24.76 -10.20 -12.96
N LEU A 63 25.03 -10.57 -11.70
CA LEU A 63 26.08 -11.53 -11.36
C LEU A 63 25.67 -12.95 -11.78
N GLN A 64 24.40 -13.30 -11.57
CA GLN A 64 23.86 -14.61 -11.90
C GLN A 64 23.12 -14.63 -13.25
N ASN A 65 22.97 -13.46 -13.89
CA ASN A 65 22.21 -13.26 -15.12
C ASN A 65 20.78 -13.80 -15.05
N VAL A 66 20.07 -13.53 -13.95
CA VAL A 66 18.68 -13.96 -13.71
C VAL A 66 17.78 -12.78 -13.36
N LEU A 67 16.48 -12.94 -13.60
CA LEU A 67 15.42 -11.99 -13.22
C LEU A 67 14.66 -12.51 -11.99
N LEU A 68 14.50 -11.66 -10.99
CA LEU A 68 13.70 -11.94 -9.80
C LEU A 68 12.43 -11.09 -9.85
N GLY A 69 11.27 -11.71 -10.02
CA GLY A 69 9.98 -11.04 -9.95
C GLY A 69 9.41 -11.03 -8.53
N GLY A 70 8.74 -9.94 -8.16
CA GLY A 70 8.05 -9.78 -6.88
C GLY A 70 6.69 -9.15 -7.07
N SER A 71 5.67 -9.78 -6.48
CA SER A 71 4.31 -9.25 -6.38
C SER A 71 3.98 -9.04 -4.91
N ASP A 72 3.36 -7.91 -4.58
CA ASP A 72 2.86 -7.65 -3.24
C ASP A 72 1.79 -8.68 -2.84
N ARG A 73 2.03 -9.35 -1.70
CA ARG A 73 1.15 -10.42 -1.18
C ARG A 73 -0.29 -9.98 -0.91
N ARG A 74 -0.53 -8.68 -0.74
CA ARG A 74 -1.84 -8.16 -0.31
C ARG A 74 -2.80 -8.06 -1.49
N LYS A 75 -2.26 -7.96 -2.71
CA LYS A 75 -3.02 -7.90 -3.95
C LYS A 75 -3.08 -9.27 -4.62
N ASP A 76 -4.12 -9.48 -5.43
CA ASP A 76 -4.28 -10.68 -6.27
C ASP A 76 -3.33 -10.64 -7.49
N GLY A 77 -2.07 -10.28 -7.27
CA GLY A 77 -1.02 -10.16 -8.28
C GLY A 77 -0.15 -11.42 -8.39
N TRP A 78 0.72 -11.43 -9.39
CA TRP A 78 1.55 -12.57 -9.77
C TRP A 78 2.89 -12.14 -10.37
N ALA A 79 3.93 -12.93 -10.12
CA ALA A 79 5.24 -12.80 -10.75
C ALA A 79 5.53 -14.09 -11.52
N LEU A 80 5.68 -14.00 -12.84
CA LEU A 80 5.91 -15.13 -13.74
C LEU A 80 7.22 -14.94 -14.49
N GLY A 81 7.93 -16.05 -14.72
CA GLY A 81 9.18 -16.10 -15.48
C GLY A 81 9.13 -17.15 -16.58
N TYR A 82 10.00 -16.98 -17.57
CA TYR A 82 10.27 -17.90 -18.68
C TYR A 82 11.78 -17.94 -18.94
#